data_AF-A0A3S5YQ71-F1
#
_entry.id   AF-A0A3S5YQ71-F1
#
_cell.length_a   1.000
_cell.length_b   1.000
_cell.length_c   1.000
_cell.angle_alpha   90.00
_cell.angle_beta   90.00
_cell.angle_gamma   90.00
#
_symmetry.space_group_name_H-M   'P 1'
#
loop_
_entity.id
_entity.type
_entity.pdbx_description
1 polymer ?
#
loop_
_entity_poly.entity_id
_entity_poly.type
_entity_poly.pdbx_seq_one_letter_code
_entity_poly.pdbx_strand_id
1 'polypeptide(L)'
;MSDEKQKMIVGALYCPTDETLCQDRLRARQLIHKYNHTTPDEINKRQAILRDLLGRSEDAYIEPSFRCDYGYNIFLGHSFYANFDCVMLDVCPINIGDNCMLAPGVH
;
A
#
# COMPACT_ATOMS: atom_id res chain seq x y z
N MET A 1 -15.66 2.66 -11.54
CA MET A 1 -15.09 3.45 -10.43
C MET A 1 -16.21 4.32 -9.90
N SER A 2 -16.55 4.24 -8.61
CA SER A 2 -17.64 5.05 -8.02
C SER A 2 -17.27 6.52 -7.95
N ASP A 3 -18.27 7.40 -7.91
CA ASP A 3 -18.08 8.86 -7.76
C ASP A 3 -17.33 9.19 -6.46
N GLU A 4 -17.65 8.49 -5.37
CA GLU A 4 -16.97 8.68 -4.08
C GLU A 4 -15.49 8.27 -4.14
N LYS A 5 -15.16 7.23 -4.91
CA LYS A 5 -13.76 6.85 -5.16
C LYS A 5 -13.01 7.91 -5.97
N GLN A 6 -13.66 8.53 -6.95
CA GLN A 6 -13.05 9.64 -7.69
C GLN A 6 -12.80 10.85 -6.78
N LYS A 7 -13.80 11.24 -5.98
CA LYS A 7 -13.68 12.32 -4.99
C LYS A 7 -12.54 12.07 -4.02
N MET A 8 -12.45 10.86 -3.45
CA MET A 8 -11.39 10.47 -2.54
C MET A 8 -10.00 10.67 -3.16
N ILE A 9 -9.77 10.14 -4.37
CA ILE A 9 -8.45 10.16 -5.02
C ILE A 9 -7.99 11.59 -5.33
N VAL A 10 -8.92 12.48 -5.70
CA VAL A 10 -8.60 13.88 -5.99
C VAL A 10 -8.61 14.79 -4.75
N GLY A 11 -8.77 14.22 -3.55
CA GLY A 11 -8.75 14.96 -2.28
C GLY A 11 -10.01 15.77 -1.97
N ALA A 12 -11.12 15.49 -2.64
CA ALA A 12 -12.42 16.08 -2.33
C ALA A 12 -13.09 15.35 -1.15
N LEU A 13 -14.04 16.02 -0.48
CA LEU A 13 -14.89 15.38 0.52
C LEU A 13 -15.65 14.20 -0.11
N TYR A 14 -15.59 13.06 0.55
CA TYR A 14 -16.17 11.81 0.07
C TYR A 14 -16.76 10.99 1.24
N CYS A 15 -17.62 10.03 0.91
CA CYS A 15 -18.20 9.09 1.85
C CYS A 15 -17.35 7.80 1.91
N PRO A 16 -16.60 7.54 2.99
CA PRO A 16 -15.73 6.38 3.06
C PRO A 16 -16.51 5.06 3.15
N THR A 17 -17.79 5.08 3.49
CA THR A 17 -18.66 3.90 3.52
C THR A 17 -19.28 3.56 2.17
N ASP A 18 -18.88 4.24 1.08
CA ASP A 18 -19.17 3.80 -0.29
C ASP A 18 -18.81 2.32 -0.47
N GLU A 19 -19.66 1.59 -1.18
CA GLU A 19 -19.53 0.13 -1.32
C GLU A 19 -18.21 -0.26 -2.01
N THR A 20 -17.82 0.48 -3.06
CA THR A 20 -16.56 0.23 -3.78
C THR A 20 -15.38 0.45 -2.85
N LEU A 21 -15.38 1.54 -2.09
CA LEU A 21 -14.31 1.83 -1.13
C LEU A 21 -14.23 0.82 0.01
N CYS A 22 -15.37 0.28 0.48
CA CYS A 22 -15.39 -0.78 1.48
C CYS A 22 -14.77 -2.07 0.95
N GLN A 23 -15.14 -2.49 -0.26
CA GLN A 23 -14.60 -3.67 -0.93
C GLN A 23 -13.10 -3.54 -1.19
N ASP A 24 -12.67 -2.37 -1.65
CA ASP A 24 -11.26 -2.08 -1.91
C ASP A 24 -10.40 -2.18 -0.64
N ARG A 25 -10.83 -1.58 0.48
CA ARG A 25 -10.13 -1.71 1.76
C ARG A 25 -10.08 -3.15 2.25
N LEU A 26 -11.16 -3.92 2.05
CA LEU A 26 -11.17 -5.33 2.42
C LEU A 26 -10.12 -6.12 1.61
N ARG A 27 -10.05 -5.90 0.30
CA ARG A 27 -9.02 -6.50 -0.56
C ARG A 27 -7.62 -6.15 -0.06
N ALA A 28 -7.34 -4.87 0.19
CA ALA A 28 -6.04 -4.42 0.66
C ALA A 28 -5.66 -5.11 1.98
N ARG A 29 -6.58 -5.16 2.95
CA ARG A 29 -6.38 -5.83 4.24
C ARG A 29 -6.12 -7.33 4.11
N GLN A 30 -6.78 -8.02 3.17
CA GLN A 30 -6.50 -9.43 2.90
C GLN A 30 -5.09 -9.64 2.35
N LEU A 31 -4.62 -8.78 1.43
CA LEU A 31 -3.26 -8.83 0.89
C LEU A 31 -2.22 -8.49 1.97
N ILE A 32 -2.45 -7.43 2.74
CA ILE A 32 -1.60 -7.03 3.87
C ILE A 32 -1.51 -8.16 4.91
N HIS A 33 -2.63 -8.80 5.24
CA HIS A 33 -2.62 -9.94 6.16
C HIS A 33 -1.73 -11.07 5.63
N LYS A 34 -1.86 -11.43 4.35
CA LYS A 34 -0.99 -12.43 3.72
C LYS A 34 0.47 -12.00 3.75
N TYR A 35 0.78 -10.73 3.45
CA TYR A 35 2.13 -10.18 3.46
C TYR A 35 2.78 -10.28 4.84
N ASN A 36 2.07 -9.79 5.86
CA ASN A 36 2.56 -9.71 7.24
C ASN A 36 2.76 -11.08 7.90
N HIS A 37 2.18 -12.15 7.35
CA HIS A 37 2.33 -13.52 7.84
C HIS A 37 3.23 -14.39 6.94
N THR A 38 3.96 -13.79 5.99
CA THR A 38 4.98 -14.51 5.22
C THR A 38 6.23 -14.78 6.06
N THR A 39 6.89 -15.92 5.83
CA THR A 39 8.19 -16.19 6.45
C THR A 39 9.31 -15.36 5.80
N PRO A 40 10.46 -15.16 6.45
CA PRO A 40 11.56 -14.36 5.91
C PRO A 40 12.11 -14.85 4.56
N ASP A 41 12.02 -16.15 4.29
CA ASP A 41 12.49 -16.79 3.06
C ASP A 41 11.48 -16.76 1.91
N GLU A 42 10.23 -16.34 2.15
CA GLU A 42 9.15 -16.24 1.14
C GLU A 42 9.27 -14.97 0.26
N ILE A 43 10.48 -14.63 -0.21
CA ILE A 43 10.78 -13.38 -0.95
C ILE A 43 9.90 -13.23 -2.20
N ASN A 44 9.78 -14.28 -3.02
CA ASN A 44 8.99 -14.23 -4.25
C ASN A 44 7.50 -13.99 -3.99
N LYS A 45 6.99 -14.56 -2.89
CA LYS A 45 5.59 -14.40 -2.46
C LYS A 45 5.35 -12.98 -1.94
N ARG A 46 6.28 -12.43 -1.15
CA ARG A 46 6.26 -11.02 -0.72
C ARG A 46 6.19 -10.08 -1.92
N GLN A 47 7.08 -10.27 -2.90
CA GLN A 47 7.11 -9.47 -4.12
C GLN A 47 5.82 -9.60 -4.94
N ALA A 48 5.26 -10.81 -5.08
CA ALA A 48 3.97 -10.99 -5.75
C ALA A 48 2.83 -10.25 -5.05
N ILE A 49 2.76 -10.30 -3.72
CA ILE A 49 1.73 -9.60 -2.96
C ILE A 49 1.87 -8.07 -3.09
N LEU A 50 3.10 -7.53 -3.05
CA LEU A 50 3.33 -6.10 -3.25
C LEU A 50 2.91 -5.63 -4.64
N ARG A 51 3.15 -6.44 -5.69
CA ARG A 51 2.66 -6.16 -7.05
C ARG A 51 1.14 -6.14 -7.14
N ASP A 52 0.45 -6.99 -6.39
CA ASP A 52 -1.02 -7.04 -6.38
C ASP A 52 -1.66 -5.95 -5.51
N LEU A 53 -0.92 -5.43 -4.53
CA LEU A 53 -1.35 -4.42 -3.55
C LEU A 53 -1.09 -2.99 -4.03
N LEU A 54 0.13 -2.70 -4.48
CA LEU A 54 0.61 -1.34 -4.72
C LEU A 54 0.23 -0.84 -6.13
N GLY A 55 0.07 0.47 -6.27
CA GLY A 55 -0.18 1.10 -7.58
C GLY A 55 1.02 0.96 -8.52
N ARG A 56 2.23 1.11 -7.98
CA ARG A 56 3.49 0.80 -8.67
C ARG A 56 4.58 0.45 -7.66
N SER A 57 5.36 -0.57 -7.96
CA SER A 57 6.64 -0.84 -7.29
C SER A 57 7.65 -1.44 -8.26
N GLU A 58 8.88 -0.95 -8.22
CA GLU A 58 10.02 -1.45 -9.00
C GLU A 58 11.09 -1.91 -8.00
N ASP A 59 11.03 -3.20 -7.63
CA ASP A 59 11.94 -3.83 -6.67
C ASP A 59 11.89 -3.25 -5.25
N ALA A 60 10.71 -2.84 -4.79
CA ALA A 60 10.53 -2.36 -3.43
C ALA A 60 10.77 -3.47 -2.39
N TYR A 61 11.46 -3.13 -1.31
CA TYR A 61 11.63 -4.00 -0.15
C TYR A 61 10.98 -3.36 1.08
N ILE A 62 9.99 -4.03 1.65
CA ILE A 62 9.25 -3.53 2.81
C ILE A 62 9.30 -4.59 3.91
N GLU A 63 9.91 -4.26 5.05
CA GLU A 63 9.92 -5.16 6.19
C GLU A 63 8.52 -5.30 6.79
N PRO A 64 7.99 -6.52 6.96
CA PRO A 64 6.77 -6.73 7.73
C PRO A 64 6.95 -6.32 9.21
N SER A 65 5.95 -5.72 9.88
CA SER A 65 4.60 -5.49 9.37
C SER A 65 4.47 -4.20 8.54
N PHE A 66 3.57 -4.19 7.56
CA PHE A 66 3.19 -3.01 6.79
C PHE A 66 1.68 -2.81 6.85
N ARG A 67 1.21 -1.56 6.80
CA ARG A 67 -0.23 -1.23 6.75
C ARG A 67 -0.51 -0.10 5.75
N CYS A 68 -1.57 -0.25 4.97
CA CYS A 68 -2.16 0.82 4.16
C CYS A 68 -3.68 0.65 4.06
N ASP A 69 -4.38 1.67 3.57
CA ASP A 69 -5.84 1.62 3.42
C ASP A 69 -6.25 0.91 2.13
N TYR A 70 -5.60 1.25 1.00
CA TYR A 70 -6.00 0.82 -0.34
C TYR A 70 -4.88 0.12 -1.11
N GLY A 71 -3.63 0.52 -0.89
CA GLY A 71 -2.45 0.05 -1.61
C GLY A 71 -2.29 0.66 -3.00
N TYR A 72 -3.36 0.69 -3.80
CA TYR A 72 -3.30 1.12 -5.21
C TYR A 72 -2.96 2.60 -5.41
N ASN A 73 -3.00 3.41 -4.35
CA ASN A 73 -2.62 4.82 -4.39
C ASN A 73 -1.15 5.05 -4.01
N ILE A 74 -0.39 3.99 -3.70
CA ILE A 74 1.02 4.06 -3.35
C ILE A 74 1.86 3.75 -4.58
N PHE A 75 2.72 4.69 -4.95
CA PHE A 75 3.61 4.62 -6.10
C PHE A 75 5.05 4.79 -5.63
N LEU A 76 5.81 3.70 -5.69
CA LEU A 76 7.20 3.65 -5.24
C LEU A 76 8.13 3.70 -6.46
N GLY A 77 9.21 4.46 -6.34
CA GLY A 77 10.32 4.50 -7.28
C GLY A 77 11.25 3.29 -7.15
N HIS A 78 12.33 3.31 -7.91
CA HIS A 78 13.33 2.25 -7.93
C HIS A 78 14.13 2.19 -6.63
N SER A 79 14.52 0.99 -6.19
CA SER A 79 15.34 0.79 -5.00
C SER A 79 14.74 1.40 -3.71
N PHE A 80 13.41 1.31 -3.57
CA PHE A 80 12.72 1.73 -2.35
C PHE A 80 12.92 0.71 -1.22
N TYR A 81 13.23 1.21 -0.02
CA TYR A 81 13.29 0.40 1.21
C TYR A 81 12.44 1.02 2.31
N ALA A 82 11.62 0.19 2.97
CA ALA A 82 10.95 0.55 4.21
C ALA A 82 11.26 -0.48 5.30
N ASN A 83 11.69 0.03 6.45
CA ASN A 83 11.93 -0.78 7.62
C ASN A 83 10.62 -1.10 8.38
N PHE A 84 10.73 -1.83 9.49
CA PHE A 84 9.60 -2.41 10.22
C PHE A 84 8.46 -1.42 10.52
N ASP A 85 7.23 -1.92 10.42
CA ASP A 85 6.03 -1.27 10.97
C ASP A 85 5.66 0.08 10.35
N CYS A 86 6.04 0.30 9.08
CA CYS A 86 5.59 1.47 8.34
C CYS A 86 4.07 1.45 8.08
N VAL A 87 3.46 2.63 8.11
CA VAL A 87 2.03 2.87 7.83
C VAL A 87 1.90 3.90 6.73
N MET A 88 1.01 3.68 5.76
CA MET A 88 0.72 4.62 4.68
C MET A 88 -0.80 4.75 4.47
N LEU A 89 -1.42 5.82 4.96
CA LEU A 89 -2.85 6.07 4.77
C LEU A 89 -3.11 6.70 3.39
N ASP A 90 -3.25 5.85 2.38
CA ASP A 90 -3.25 6.20 0.96
C ASP A 90 -4.65 6.49 0.39
N VAL A 91 -5.42 7.38 1.04
CA VAL A 91 -6.69 7.88 0.47
C VAL A 91 -6.46 8.67 -0.82
N CYS A 92 -5.37 9.44 -0.87
CA CYS A 92 -4.88 10.15 -2.03
C CYS A 92 -3.54 9.54 -2.49
N PRO A 93 -3.08 9.84 -3.72
CA PRO A 93 -1.81 9.31 -4.23
C PRO A 93 -0.61 9.66 -3.34
N ILE A 94 0.12 8.64 -2.90
CA ILE A 94 1.43 8.74 -2.24
C ILE A 94 2.49 8.40 -3.28
N ASN A 95 3.32 9.38 -3.64
CA ASN A 95 4.39 9.22 -4.62
C ASN A 95 5.74 9.34 -3.92
N ILE A 96 6.51 8.25 -3.91
CA ILE A 96 7.84 8.21 -3.33
C ILE A 96 8.85 7.97 -4.46
N GLY A 97 9.88 8.80 -4.52
CA GLY A 97 10.93 8.73 -5.54
C GLY A 97 11.92 7.59 -5.34
N ASP A 98 12.94 7.56 -6.19
CA ASP A 98 13.98 6.54 -6.20
C ASP A 98 14.90 6.62 -4.98
N ASN A 99 15.45 5.47 -4.56
CA ASN A 99 16.43 5.33 -3.48
C ASN A 99 15.95 5.86 -2.11
N CYS A 100 14.64 5.96 -1.90
CA CYS A 100 14.09 6.36 -0.61
C CYS A 100 14.21 5.23 0.41
N MET A 101 14.62 5.59 1.63
CA MET A 101 14.73 4.68 2.77
C MET A 101 13.89 5.21 3.93
N LEU A 102 12.90 4.42 4.37
CA LEU A 102 12.11 4.72 5.55
C LEU A 102 12.63 3.94 6.76
N ALA A 103 12.83 4.66 7.87
CA ALA A 103 13.19 4.08 9.15
C ALA A 103 11.99 3.31 9.76
N PRO A 104 12.18 2.56 10.86
CA PRO A 104 11.08 1.85 11.52
C PRO A 104 9.98 2.80 12.01
N GLY A 105 8.72 2.40 11.85
CA GLY A 105 7.56 3.10 12.40
C GLY A 105 7.26 4.47 11.76
N VAL A 106 7.64 4.68 10.51
CA VAL A 106 7.25 5.89 9.74
C VAL A 106 5.77 5.79 9.34
N HIS A 107 5.04 6.91 9.48
CA HIS A 107 3.61 7.06 9.17
C HIS A 107 3.40 8.21 8.19
#